data_AF-A0A832UHD2-F1
#
_entry.id   AF-A0A832UHD2-F1
#
_cell.length_a   1.000
_cell.length_b   1.000
_cell.length_c   1.000
_cell.angle_alpha   90.00
_cell.angle_beta   90.00
_cell.angle_gamma   90.00
#
_symmetry.space_group_name_H-M   'P 1'
#
loop_
_entity.id
_entity.type
_entity.pdbx_description
1 polymer ?
#
loop_
_entity_poly.entity_id
_entity_poly.type
_entity_poly.pdbx_seq_one_letter_code
_entity_poly.pdbx_strand_id
1 'polypeptide(L)'
;MNQKKPTVIEQLAFLSVKHNVYLSEFFQALVSARKNEKSTCMELEVRYRGSIKAKAIFLITKNSKVVVQFRVPEDVLQRKDICFETWINTDKIRKQMCKQNLEPRLSTMIQDLRHGMRKVNVEAKVLENPKPSPVYTRYGNSAMVTNAWISDETGKVKLCLWNHQADSFTKGDIIQIKNASVSTFRDERQLCLGRTGTINVLQRQTARTKQEAELVTKN
;
A
#
# COMPACT_ATOMS: atom_id res chain seq x y z
N MET A 1 -26.35 -8.73 -10.01
CA MET A 1 -25.24 -8.62 -10.99
C MET A 1 -24.58 -9.99 -11.15
N ASN A 2 -24.76 -10.65 -12.30
CA ASN A 2 -24.16 -11.96 -12.56
C ASN A 2 -22.63 -11.83 -12.65
N GLN A 3 -21.92 -12.30 -11.63
CA GLN A 3 -20.46 -12.37 -11.68
C GLN A 3 -20.07 -13.53 -12.61
N LYS A 4 -19.88 -13.24 -13.91
CA LYS A 4 -19.24 -14.19 -14.83
C LYS A 4 -17.88 -14.57 -14.23
N LYS A 5 -17.62 -15.88 -14.14
CA LYS A 5 -16.33 -16.40 -13.66
C LYS A 5 -15.20 -15.78 -14.49
N PRO A 6 -14.11 -15.34 -13.86
CA PRO A 6 -13.00 -14.74 -14.60
C PRO A 6 -12.45 -15.76 -15.59
N THR A 7 -12.26 -15.31 -16.82
CA THR A 7 -11.63 -16.09 -17.88
C THR A 7 -10.16 -16.34 -17.56
N VAL A 8 -9.55 -17.34 -18.19
CA VAL A 8 -8.14 -17.71 -17.94
C VAL A 8 -7.20 -16.53 -18.24
N ILE A 9 -7.50 -15.74 -19.27
CA ILE A 9 -6.70 -14.57 -19.66
C ILE A 9 -6.77 -13.47 -18.59
N GLU A 10 -7.94 -13.23 -17.98
CA GLU A 10 -8.10 -12.30 -16.85
C GLU A 10 -7.23 -12.73 -15.65
N GLN A 11 -7.18 -14.04 -15.38
CA GLN A 11 -6.34 -14.57 -14.30
C GLN A 11 -4.84 -14.40 -14.61
N LEU A 12 -4.43 -14.62 -15.86
CA LEU A 12 -3.06 -14.39 -16.31
C LEU A 12 -2.67 -12.93 -16.21
N ALA A 13 -3.52 -12.02 -16.69
CA ALA A 13 -3.29 -10.59 -16.61
C ALA A 13 -3.19 -10.11 -15.15
N PHE A 14 -4.02 -10.65 -14.26
CA PHE A 14 -3.93 -10.36 -12.83
C PHE A 14 -2.61 -10.80 -12.20
N LEU A 15 -2.11 -11.99 -12.56
CA LEU A 15 -0.83 -12.50 -12.06
C LEU A 15 0.35 -11.68 -12.59
N SER A 16 0.29 -11.31 -13.88
CA SER A 16 1.25 -10.42 -14.53
C SER A 16 1.39 -9.10 -13.76
N VAL A 17 0.28 -8.44 -13.43
CA VAL A 17 0.28 -7.21 -12.63
C VAL A 17 0.80 -7.46 -11.21
N LYS A 18 0.30 -8.49 -10.54
CA LYS A 18 0.65 -8.79 -9.15
C LYS A 18 2.14 -9.06 -8.94
N HIS A 19 2.79 -9.66 -9.95
CA HIS A 19 4.19 -10.04 -9.90
C HIS A 19 5.10 -9.16 -10.75
N ASN A 20 4.56 -8.08 -11.34
CA ASN A 20 5.26 -7.16 -12.22
C ASN A 20 5.99 -7.85 -13.39
N VAL A 21 5.33 -8.83 -13.99
CA VAL A 21 5.84 -9.60 -15.14
C VAL A 21 5.05 -9.20 -16.38
N TYR A 22 5.70 -8.99 -17.53
CA TYR A 22 5.00 -8.71 -18.78
C TYR A 22 4.16 -9.91 -19.22
N LEU A 23 2.90 -9.66 -19.58
CA LEU A 23 1.95 -10.72 -19.92
C LEU A 23 2.37 -11.53 -21.14
N SER A 24 3.05 -10.89 -22.11
CA SER A 24 3.64 -11.54 -23.28
C SER A 24 4.72 -12.56 -22.90
N GLU A 25 5.69 -12.15 -22.09
CA GLU A 25 6.78 -13.01 -21.59
C GLU A 25 6.23 -14.16 -20.74
N PHE A 26 5.25 -13.85 -19.89
CA PHE A 26 4.60 -14.84 -19.06
C PHE A 26 3.82 -15.88 -19.88
N PHE A 27 3.14 -15.44 -20.93
CA PHE A 27 2.45 -16.35 -21.85
C PHE A 27 3.43 -17.22 -22.64
N GLN A 28 4.53 -16.64 -23.14
CA GLN A 28 5.61 -17.39 -23.78
C GLN A 28 6.24 -18.43 -22.83
N ALA A 29 6.37 -18.10 -21.55
CA ALA A 29 6.84 -19.03 -20.53
C ALA A 29 5.86 -20.20 -20.32
N LEU A 30 4.54 -19.98 -20.41
CA LEU A 30 3.54 -21.07 -20.37
C LEU A 30 3.67 -21.99 -21.58
N VAL A 31 3.80 -21.43 -22.78
CA VAL A 31 4.00 -22.20 -24.02
C VAL A 31 5.32 -22.98 -23.96
N SER A 32 6.38 -22.36 -23.41
CA SER A 32 7.67 -23.02 -23.21
C SER A 32 7.60 -24.14 -22.18
N ALA A 33 6.92 -23.92 -21.05
CA ALA A 33 6.70 -24.94 -20.02
C ALA A 33 5.85 -26.12 -20.53
N ARG A 34 4.96 -25.88 -21.50
CA ARG A 34 4.19 -26.96 -22.13
C ARG A 34 5.07 -27.92 -22.92
N LYS A 35 6.15 -27.42 -23.53
CA LYS A 35 7.13 -28.20 -24.31
C LYS A 35 8.20 -28.83 -23.43
N ASN A 36 8.72 -28.06 -22.47
CA ASN A 36 9.91 -28.42 -21.68
C ASN A 36 9.57 -28.85 -20.24
N GLU A 37 8.28 -29.02 -19.91
CA GLU A 37 7.71 -29.30 -18.58
C GLU A 37 7.93 -28.23 -17.50
N LYS A 38 9.01 -27.46 -17.59
CA LYS A 38 9.34 -26.34 -16.72
C LYS A 38 9.76 -25.13 -17.57
N SER A 39 9.41 -23.94 -17.08
CA SER A 39 9.93 -22.67 -17.55
C SER A 39 10.09 -21.72 -16.37
N THR A 40 10.94 -20.71 -16.53
CA THR A 40 11.14 -19.67 -15.54
C THR A 40 10.91 -18.33 -16.21
N CYS A 41 10.12 -17.47 -15.57
CA CYS A 41 9.79 -16.13 -16.03
C CYS A 41 10.07 -15.17 -14.87
N MET A 42 11.19 -14.43 -14.97
CA MET A 42 11.71 -13.59 -13.89
C MET A 42 11.82 -14.37 -12.57
N GLU A 43 11.02 -14.02 -11.56
CA GLU A 43 10.97 -14.66 -10.23
C GLU A 43 9.93 -15.80 -10.14
N LEU A 44 9.20 -16.06 -11.21
CA LEU A 44 8.16 -17.09 -11.26
C LEU A 44 8.68 -18.34 -11.96
N GLU A 45 8.58 -19.48 -11.29
CA GLU A 45 8.73 -20.78 -11.93
C GLU A 45 7.35 -21.28 -12.38
N VAL A 46 7.25 -21.69 -13.64
CA VAL A 46 6.06 -22.27 -14.26
C VAL A 46 6.34 -23.75 -14.52
N ARG A 47 5.52 -24.64 -13.96
CA ARG A 47 5.61 -26.09 -14.16
C ARG A 47 4.34 -26.63 -14.78
N TYR A 48 4.48 -27.36 -15.87
CA TYR A 48 3.39 -28.12 -16.47
C TYR A 48 3.18 -29.42 -15.69
N ARG A 49 1.92 -29.72 -15.36
CA ARG A 49 1.52 -30.88 -14.53
C ARG A 49 0.75 -31.93 -15.32
N GLY A 50 0.62 -31.78 -16.63
CA GLY A 50 -0.20 -32.65 -17.47
C GLY A 50 -1.45 -31.94 -18.02
N SER A 51 -2.25 -32.69 -18.78
CA SER A 51 -3.47 -32.19 -19.42
C SER A 51 -4.64 -33.10 -19.08
N ILE A 52 -5.77 -32.51 -18.70
CA ILE A 52 -7.01 -33.23 -18.38
C ILE A 52 -8.15 -32.59 -19.16
N LYS A 53 -8.93 -33.39 -19.92
CA LYS A 53 -10.06 -32.91 -20.74
C LYS A 53 -9.68 -31.74 -21.67
N ALA A 54 -8.58 -31.88 -22.41
CA ALA A 54 -8.01 -30.86 -23.32
C ALA A 54 -7.64 -29.52 -22.63
N LYS A 55 -7.36 -29.55 -21.32
CA LYS A 55 -6.90 -28.40 -20.55
C LYS A 55 -5.55 -28.72 -19.92
N ALA A 56 -4.52 -27.99 -20.33
CA ALA A 56 -3.19 -28.02 -19.74
C ALA A 56 -3.22 -27.43 -18.32
N ILE A 57 -2.58 -28.11 -17.38
CA ILE A 57 -2.50 -27.71 -15.98
C ILE A 57 -1.12 -27.13 -15.71
N PHE A 58 -1.09 -25.88 -15.27
CA PHE A 58 0.15 -25.21 -14.89
C PHE A 58 0.14 -24.87 -13.40
N LEU A 59 1.28 -25.11 -12.76
CA LEU A 59 1.57 -24.72 -11.40
C LEU A 59 2.62 -23.62 -11.43
N ILE A 60 2.35 -22.51 -10.77
CA ILE A 60 3.27 -21.38 -10.71
C ILE A 60 3.72 -21.19 -9.28
N THR A 61 5.03 -21.12 -9.09
CA THR A 61 5.69 -20.99 -7.80
C THR A 61 6.61 -19.77 -7.79
N LYS A 62 6.64 -19.05 -6.67
CA LYS A 62 7.59 -17.96 -6.40
C LYS A 62 8.31 -18.28 -5.10
N ASN A 63 9.65 -18.28 -5.10
CA ASN A 63 10.46 -18.58 -3.91
C ASN A 63 9.99 -19.87 -3.20
N SER A 64 9.80 -20.95 -3.97
CA SER A 64 9.29 -22.26 -3.49
C SER A 64 7.86 -22.27 -2.94
N LYS A 65 7.15 -21.13 -2.93
CA LYS A 65 5.74 -21.05 -2.53
C LYS A 65 4.83 -21.13 -3.76
N VAL A 66 3.81 -22.00 -3.69
CA VAL A 66 2.78 -22.09 -4.73
C VAL A 66 1.98 -20.78 -4.74
N VAL A 67 2.04 -20.07 -5.87
CA VAL A 67 1.28 -18.85 -6.09
C VAL A 67 -0.11 -19.19 -6.60
N VAL A 68 -0.18 -20.08 -7.61
CA VAL A 68 -1.43 -20.44 -8.27
C VAL A 68 -1.28 -21.74 -9.04
N GLN A 69 -2.40 -22.45 -9.20
CA GLN A 69 -2.55 -23.53 -10.17
C GLN A 69 -3.76 -23.22 -11.05
N PHE A 70 -3.59 -23.19 -12.36
CA PHE A 70 -4.69 -22.95 -13.29
C PHE A 70 -4.70 -23.91 -14.47
N ARG A 71 -5.90 -24.05 -15.05
CA ARG A 71 -6.18 -24.92 -16.19
C ARG A 71 -6.36 -24.05 -17.42
N VAL A 72 -5.46 -24.17 -18.38
CA VAL A 72 -5.51 -23.45 -19.65
C VAL A 72 -6.04 -24.38 -20.72
N PRO A 73 -7.16 -24.05 -21.36
CA PRO A 73 -7.60 -24.73 -22.57
C PRO A 73 -6.53 -24.70 -23.67
N GLU A 74 -6.32 -25.81 -24.37
CA GLU A 74 -5.27 -25.91 -25.39
C GLU A 74 -5.48 -24.92 -26.56
N ASP A 75 -6.74 -24.55 -26.86
CA ASP A 75 -7.08 -23.54 -27.85
C ASP A 75 -6.53 -22.15 -27.49
N VAL A 76 -6.36 -21.85 -26.19
CA VAL A 76 -5.77 -20.58 -25.74
C VAL A 76 -4.26 -20.58 -25.95
N LEU A 77 -3.58 -21.72 -25.77
CA LEU A 77 -2.13 -21.85 -25.95
C LEU A 77 -1.71 -21.75 -27.42
N GLN A 78 -2.59 -22.15 -28.34
CA GLN A 78 -2.33 -22.14 -29.79
C GLN A 78 -2.65 -20.80 -30.47
N ARG A 79 -3.37 -19.90 -29.80
CA ARG A 79 -3.68 -18.57 -30.34
C ARG A 79 -2.42 -17.72 -30.45
N LYS A 80 -2.13 -17.25 -31.66
CA LYS A 80 -1.05 -16.31 -31.95
C LYS A 80 -1.48 -14.84 -31.80
N ASP A 81 -2.79 -14.55 -31.95
CA ASP A 81 -3.34 -13.19 -31.94
C ASP A 81 -3.91 -12.77 -30.57
N ILE A 82 -3.18 -13.01 -29.48
CA ILE A 82 -3.60 -12.47 -28.19
C ILE A 82 -3.07 -11.03 -28.07
N CYS A 83 -3.91 -10.06 -28.45
CA CYS A 83 -3.66 -8.66 -28.14
C CYS A 83 -3.85 -8.43 -26.63
N PHE A 84 -2.76 -8.52 -25.88
CA PHE A 84 -2.76 -8.40 -24.41
C PHE A 84 -3.11 -6.97 -23.93
N GLU A 85 -2.95 -5.97 -24.80
CA GLU A 85 -3.20 -4.55 -24.52
C GLU A 85 -4.68 -4.26 -24.21
N THR A 86 -5.61 -4.98 -24.85
CA THR A 86 -7.05 -4.81 -24.61
C THR A 86 -7.47 -5.30 -23.23
N TRP A 87 -6.77 -6.30 -22.69
CA TRP A 87 -7.12 -6.93 -21.41
C TRP A 87 -6.58 -6.18 -20.20
N ILE A 88 -5.36 -5.64 -20.29
CA ILE A 88 -4.73 -4.79 -19.26
C ILE A 88 -5.57 -3.52 -18.98
N ASN A 89 -6.31 -3.03 -19.97
CA ASN A 89 -7.17 -1.85 -19.85
C ASN A 89 -8.55 -2.13 -19.22
N THR A 90 -8.87 -3.35 -18.82
CA THR A 90 -10.15 -3.64 -18.14
C THR A 90 -10.22 -2.89 -16.82
N ASP A 91 -11.35 -2.22 -16.52
CA ASP A 91 -11.57 -1.44 -15.28
C ASP A 91 -11.20 -2.19 -13.99
N LYS A 92 -11.33 -3.52 -13.99
CA LYS A 92 -10.93 -4.38 -12.87
C LYS A 92 -9.42 -4.42 -12.67
N ILE A 93 -8.63 -4.45 -13.74
CA ILE A 93 -7.17 -4.46 -13.69
C ILE A 93 -6.66 -3.06 -13.33
N ARG A 94 -7.26 -1.99 -13.87
CA ARG A 94 -7.01 -0.62 -13.39
C ARG A 94 -7.33 -0.47 -11.90
N LYS A 95 -8.50 -0.91 -11.43
CA LYS A 95 -8.85 -0.88 -9.99
C LYS A 95 -7.90 -1.74 -9.14
N GLN A 96 -7.41 -2.86 -9.66
CA GLN A 96 -6.46 -3.73 -8.97
C GLN A 96 -5.06 -3.12 -8.92
N MET A 97 -4.59 -2.52 -10.02
CA MET A 97 -3.36 -1.73 -10.09
C MET A 97 -3.44 -0.54 -9.15
N CYS A 98 -4.57 0.17 -9.10
CA CYS A 98 -4.85 1.19 -8.11
C CYS A 98 -4.81 0.60 -6.70
N LYS A 99 -5.48 -0.52 -6.41
CA LYS A 99 -5.46 -1.13 -5.06
C LYS A 99 -4.07 -1.63 -4.62
N GLN A 100 -3.26 -2.13 -5.55
CA GLN A 100 -1.88 -2.59 -5.28
C GLN A 100 -0.86 -1.43 -5.21
N ASN A 101 -1.10 -0.31 -5.91
CA ASN A 101 -0.24 0.88 -5.85
C ASN A 101 -0.70 1.95 -4.82
N LEU A 102 -1.97 1.95 -4.37
CA LEU A 102 -2.49 2.93 -3.39
C LEU A 102 -2.15 2.57 -1.94
N GLU A 103 -1.88 1.30 -1.65
CA GLU A 103 -1.66 0.81 -0.30
C GLU A 103 -0.16 0.52 -0.08
N PRO A 104 0.77 1.47 -0.31
CA PRO A 104 1.10 2.46 0.74
C PRO A 104 1.76 3.78 0.26
N ARG A 105 1.72 4.15 -1.04
CA ARG A 105 2.63 5.20 -1.59
C ARG A 105 2.04 6.59 -1.81
N LEU A 106 0.74 6.78 -1.77
CA LEU A 106 0.16 8.11 -1.91
C LEU A 106 -0.20 8.66 -0.54
N SER A 107 0.79 9.28 0.10
CA SER A 107 0.52 10.28 1.14
C SER A 107 -0.26 11.43 0.49
N THR A 108 -1.35 11.83 1.13
CA THR A 108 -2.13 13.00 0.75
C THR A 108 -1.45 14.22 1.37
N MET A 109 -1.24 15.25 0.55
CA MET A 109 -0.69 16.52 1.01
C MET A 109 -1.63 17.22 1.98
N ILE A 110 -1.08 17.95 2.94
CA ILE A 110 -1.87 18.65 3.97
C ILE A 110 -2.83 19.68 3.35
N GLN A 111 -2.40 20.38 2.29
CA GLN A 111 -3.25 21.37 1.61
C GLN A 111 -4.56 20.78 1.05
N ASP A 112 -4.52 19.51 0.60
CA ASP A 112 -5.62 18.83 -0.08
C ASP A 112 -6.64 18.20 0.88
N LEU A 113 -6.36 18.25 2.20
CA LEU A 113 -7.24 17.68 3.22
C LEU A 113 -8.56 18.45 3.33
N ARG A 114 -9.66 17.80 2.94
CA ARG A 114 -11.01 18.35 3.05
C ARG A 114 -11.79 17.71 4.20
N HIS A 115 -12.70 18.49 4.78
CA HIS A 115 -13.61 18.01 5.82
C HIS A 115 -14.38 16.77 5.35
N GLY A 116 -14.54 15.78 6.23
CA GLY A 116 -15.27 14.55 5.94
C GLY A 116 -14.45 13.47 5.23
N MET A 117 -13.20 13.74 4.81
CA MET A 117 -12.31 12.71 4.30
C MET A 117 -11.97 11.68 5.38
N ARG A 118 -12.00 10.40 5.01
CA ARG A 118 -11.70 9.26 5.89
C ARG A 118 -10.68 8.36 5.23
N LYS A 119 -9.95 7.60 6.04
CA LYS A 119 -8.88 6.69 5.59
C LYS A 119 -7.78 7.41 4.81
N VAL A 120 -7.41 8.60 5.28
CA VAL A 120 -6.35 9.39 4.66
C VAL A 120 -5.00 8.95 5.22
N ASN A 121 -4.02 8.85 4.34
CA ASN A 121 -2.63 8.61 4.71
C ASN A 121 -1.85 9.91 4.52
N VAL A 122 -1.02 10.29 5.48
CA VAL A 122 -0.27 11.55 5.46
C VAL A 122 1.15 11.26 5.95
N GLU A 123 2.14 11.84 5.28
CA GLU A 123 3.52 11.87 5.76
C GLU A 123 3.85 13.31 6.15
N ALA A 124 4.36 13.49 7.37
CA ALA A 124 4.63 14.83 7.88
C ALA A 124 5.70 14.80 8.96
N LYS A 125 6.38 15.92 9.14
CA LYS A 125 7.30 16.17 10.24
C LYS A 125 6.55 16.67 11.47
N VAL A 126 6.89 16.15 12.63
CA VAL A 126 6.35 16.60 13.92
C VAL A 126 7.03 17.90 14.32
N LEU A 127 6.27 18.99 14.38
CA LEU A 127 6.75 20.30 14.85
C LEU A 127 6.70 20.42 16.37
N GLU A 128 5.62 19.89 16.96
CA GLU A 128 5.37 19.99 18.39
C GLU A 128 4.54 18.80 18.87
N ASN A 129 4.90 18.26 20.04
CA ASN A 129 4.14 17.22 20.72
C ASN A 129 3.84 17.67 22.16
N PRO A 130 2.70 18.33 22.40
CA PRO A 130 2.28 18.72 23.75
C PRO A 130 2.00 17.52 24.65
N LYS A 131 1.99 17.72 25.97
CA LYS A 131 1.62 16.65 26.91
C LYS A 131 0.13 16.29 26.77
N PRO A 132 -0.25 15.00 26.90
CA PRO A 132 -1.65 14.59 26.90
C PRO A 132 -2.46 15.29 27.98
N SER A 133 -3.65 15.77 27.62
CA SER A 133 -4.59 16.42 28.53
C SER A 133 -5.82 15.53 28.78
N PRO A 134 -6.30 15.41 30.02
CA PRO A 134 -7.50 14.63 30.32
C PRO A 134 -8.75 15.35 29.83
N VAL A 135 -9.67 14.61 29.22
CA VAL A 135 -10.99 15.08 28.78
C VAL A 135 -12.07 14.10 29.19
N TYR A 136 -13.17 14.64 29.70
CA TYR A 136 -14.34 13.84 30.05
C TYR A 136 -15.22 13.65 28.82
N THR A 137 -15.42 12.39 28.46
CA THR A 137 -16.34 12.04 27.37
C THR A 137 -17.78 12.18 27.85
N ARG A 138 -18.72 12.40 26.92
CA ARG A 138 -20.17 12.41 27.20
C ARG A 138 -20.71 11.14 27.87
N TYR A 139 -19.93 10.06 27.85
CA TYR A 139 -20.26 8.77 28.43
C TYR A 139 -19.66 8.58 29.84
N GLY A 140 -19.11 9.63 30.45
CA GLY A 140 -18.53 9.59 31.80
C GLY A 140 -17.11 9.02 31.89
N ASN A 141 -16.56 8.50 30.79
CA ASN A 141 -15.19 7.99 30.76
C ASN A 141 -14.19 9.14 30.58
N SER A 142 -13.05 9.05 31.29
CA SER A 142 -11.89 9.91 31.06
C SER A 142 -11.07 9.38 29.89
N ALA A 143 -10.69 10.25 28.96
CA ALA A 143 -9.78 9.95 27.87
C ALA A 143 -8.66 10.98 27.85
N MET A 144 -7.46 10.58 27.42
CA MET A 144 -6.37 11.53 27.21
C MET A 144 -6.37 11.96 25.75
N VAL A 145 -6.24 13.25 25.50
CA VAL A 145 -6.12 13.82 24.15
C VAL A 145 -4.87 14.66 24.04
N THR A 146 -4.15 14.47 22.94
CA THR A 146 -3.00 15.29 22.56
C THR A 146 -3.23 15.88 21.18
N ASN A 147 -3.01 17.19 21.05
CA ASN A 147 -3.04 17.88 19.77
C ASN A 147 -1.61 18.22 19.35
N ALA A 148 -0.98 17.32 18.59
CA ALA A 148 0.36 17.55 18.05
C ALA A 148 0.30 18.42 16.80
N TRP A 149 1.33 19.22 16.55
CA TRP A 149 1.49 19.96 15.30
C TRP A 149 2.36 19.17 14.34
N ILE A 150 1.85 18.96 13.12
CA ILE A 150 2.58 18.33 12.04
C ILE A 150 2.62 19.25 10.83
N SER A 151 3.71 19.17 10.06
CA SER A 151 3.89 19.93 8.83
C SER A 151 4.50 19.10 7.73
N ASP A 152 4.13 19.47 6.52
CA ASP A 152 4.67 18.95 5.28
C ASP A 152 5.02 20.14 4.37
N GLU A 153 5.56 19.89 3.18
CA GLU A 153 5.94 20.93 2.21
C GLU A 153 4.77 21.86 1.83
N THR A 154 3.54 21.37 1.93
CA THR A 154 2.33 22.10 1.53
C THR A 154 1.66 22.89 2.67
N GLY A 155 2.00 22.61 3.93
CA GLY A 155 1.36 23.32 5.06
C GLY A 155 1.49 22.63 6.40
N LYS A 156 0.72 23.12 7.38
CA LYS A 156 0.67 22.62 8.76
C LYS A 156 -0.75 22.31 9.19
N VAL A 157 -0.92 21.27 10.00
CA VAL A 157 -2.22 20.84 10.54
C VAL A 157 -2.08 20.26 11.94
N LYS A 158 -3.15 20.34 12.73
CA LYS A 158 -3.21 19.69 14.04
C LYS A 158 -3.53 18.20 13.87
N LEU A 159 -2.81 17.35 14.60
CA LEU A 159 -3.05 15.92 14.73
C LEU A 159 -3.58 15.62 16.12
N CYS A 160 -4.87 15.28 16.19
CA CYS A 160 -5.58 14.86 17.39
C CYS A 160 -5.36 13.35 17.62
N LEU A 161 -4.77 13.05 18.76
CA LEU A 161 -4.35 11.73 19.20
C LEU A 161 -5.07 11.37 20.49
N TRP A 162 -5.44 10.11 20.60
CA TRP A 162 -6.18 9.60 21.74
C TRP A 162 -5.31 8.64 22.55
N ASN A 163 -5.39 8.74 23.88
CA ASN A 163 -4.70 7.89 24.84
C ASN A 163 -3.17 7.88 24.59
N HIS A 164 -2.56 6.70 24.57
CA HIS A 164 -1.11 6.50 24.43
C HIS A 164 -0.58 6.65 22.99
N GLN A 165 -1.40 7.10 22.04
CA GLN A 165 -0.93 7.30 20.65
C GLN A 165 0.16 8.37 20.54
N ALA A 166 0.15 9.37 21.43
CA ALA A 166 1.13 10.46 21.46
C ALA A 166 2.51 10.05 21.98
N ASP A 167 2.62 8.90 22.65
CA ASP A 167 3.88 8.41 23.23
C ASP A 167 4.81 7.76 22.17
N SER A 168 4.31 7.57 20.95
CA SER A 168 5.01 6.81 19.89
C SER A 168 6.04 7.62 19.10
N PHE A 169 6.03 8.95 19.21
CA PHE A 169 6.88 9.84 18.42
C PHE A 169 7.29 11.07 19.24
N THR A 170 8.37 11.72 18.82
CA THR A 170 8.91 12.91 19.47
C THR A 170 8.95 14.10 18.52
N LYS A 171 9.16 15.30 19.08
CA LYS A 171 9.34 16.51 18.28
C LYS A 171 10.52 16.33 17.33
N GLY A 172 10.31 16.62 16.05
CA GLY A 172 11.33 16.55 15.00
C GLY A 172 11.29 15.28 14.16
N ASP A 173 10.59 14.24 14.60
CA ASP A 173 10.45 12.98 13.86
C ASP A 173 9.63 13.16 12.58
N ILE A 174 9.96 12.38 11.55
CA ILE A 174 9.14 12.25 10.35
C ILE A 174 8.27 11.01 10.53
N ILE A 175 6.95 11.21 10.49
CA ILE A 175 5.97 10.18 10.77
C ILE A 175 5.07 9.95 9.55
N GLN A 176 4.70 8.69 9.36
CA GLN A 176 3.68 8.25 8.43
C GLN A 176 2.42 7.90 9.22
N ILE A 177 1.34 8.61 8.93
CA ILE A 177 0.04 8.44 9.53
C ILE A 177 -0.83 7.68 8.54
N LYS A 178 -1.45 6.58 8.98
CA LYS A 178 -2.36 5.78 8.16
C LYS A 178 -3.76 5.76 8.72
N ASN A 179 -4.74 5.71 7.81
CA ASN A 179 -6.16 5.62 8.14
C ASN A 179 -6.67 6.75 9.04
N ALA A 180 -6.17 7.97 8.88
CA ALA A 180 -6.66 9.13 9.60
C ALA A 180 -7.99 9.64 9.03
N SER A 181 -8.70 10.43 9.83
CA SER A 181 -9.93 11.13 9.44
C SER A 181 -9.73 12.63 9.56
N VAL A 182 -10.25 13.39 8.60
CA VAL A 182 -10.22 14.85 8.64
C VAL A 182 -11.51 15.33 9.30
N SER A 183 -11.34 16.02 10.42
CA SER A 183 -12.42 16.64 11.18
C SER A 183 -12.19 18.15 11.26
N THR A 184 -13.24 18.87 11.62
CA THR A 184 -13.16 20.31 11.91
C THR A 184 -13.56 20.52 13.36
N PHE A 185 -12.76 21.29 14.09
CA PHE A 185 -13.05 21.66 15.47
C PHE A 185 -12.79 23.16 15.66
N ARG A 186 -13.80 23.91 16.11
CA ARG A 186 -13.73 25.38 16.23
C ARG A 186 -13.25 26.05 14.93
N ASP A 187 -13.85 25.65 13.81
CA ASP A 187 -13.51 26.13 12.46
C ASP A 187 -12.07 25.86 11.98
N GLU A 188 -11.28 25.11 12.75
CA GLU A 188 -9.95 24.66 12.36
C GLU A 188 -9.98 23.21 11.88
N ARG A 189 -9.36 22.95 10.73
CA ARG A 189 -9.16 21.59 10.21
C ARG A 189 -8.13 20.86 11.05
N GLN A 190 -8.45 19.63 11.44
CA GLN A 190 -7.55 18.75 12.18
C GLN A 190 -7.65 17.30 11.67
N LEU A 191 -6.54 16.59 11.73
CA LEU A 191 -6.50 15.15 11.51
C LEU A 191 -6.77 14.45 12.84
N CYS A 192 -7.69 13.51 12.84
CA CYS A 192 -8.00 12.68 14.01
C CYS A 192 -7.66 11.23 13.69
N LEU A 193 -6.86 10.61 14.57
CA LEU A 193 -6.57 9.19 14.51
C LEU A 193 -7.59 8.39 15.32
N GLY A 194 -8.37 7.58 14.63
CA GLY A 194 -9.32 6.65 15.26
C GLY A 194 -8.68 5.33 15.67
N ARG A 195 -9.50 4.38 16.11
CA ARG A 195 -9.08 3.04 16.54
C ARG A 195 -8.35 2.22 15.46
N THR A 196 -8.67 2.44 14.19
CA THR A 196 -8.04 1.76 13.05
C THR A 196 -6.82 2.49 12.50
N GLY A 197 -6.52 3.65 13.05
CA GLY A 197 -5.40 4.49 12.62
C GLY A 197 -4.09 4.00 13.20
N THR A 198 -3.01 4.09 12.42
CA THR A 198 -1.67 3.72 12.86
C THR A 198 -0.68 4.83 12.54
N ILE A 199 0.33 4.99 13.41
CA ILE A 199 1.45 5.89 13.21
C ILE A 199 2.69 5.03 13.07
N ASN A 200 3.51 5.31 12.07
CA ASN A 200 4.82 4.72 11.89
C ASN A 200 5.87 5.83 11.83
N VAL A 201 6.96 5.70 12.59
CA VAL A 201 8.05 6.67 12.55
C VAL A 201 9.01 6.26 11.43
N LEU A 202 9.11 7.09 10.39
CA LEU A 202 9.98 6.82 9.24
C LEU A 202 11.42 7.23 9.53
N GLN A 203 11.61 8.38 10.16
CA GLN A 203 12.92 8.88 10.55
C GLN A 203 12.84 9.50 11.95
N ARG A 204 13.65 8.97 12.87
CA ARG A 204 13.85 9.59 14.18
C ARG A 204 14.89 10.69 14.07
N GLN A 205 14.63 11.84 14.67
CA GLN A 205 15.64 12.89 14.77
C GLN A 205 16.61 12.53 15.91
N THR A 206 17.56 11.63 15.66
CA THR A 206 18.69 11.45 16.57
C THR A 206 19.55 12.71 16.52
N ALA A 207 19.76 13.33 17.68
CA ALA A 207 20.42 14.62 17.89
C ALA A 207 21.63 14.87 16.97
N ARG A 208 21.48 15.78 15.99
CA ARG A 208 22.58 16.55 15.40
C ARG A 208 23.00 17.70 16.33
N THR A 209 23.10 17.42 17.63
CA THR A 209 23.50 18.41 18.65
C THR A 209 24.79 17.95 19.33
N LYS A 210 25.82 17.60 18.53
CA LYS A 210 27.20 17.42 19.00
C LYS A 210 28.26 18.07 18.11
N GLN A 211 27.93 18.66 16.95
CA GLN A 211 28.94 19.21 16.04
C GLN A 211 29.15 20.74 16.14
N GLU A 212 28.27 21.49 16.81
CA GLU A 212 28.47 22.95 17.02
C GLU A 212 29.02 23.32 18.41
N ALA A 213 29.10 22.39 19.35
CA ALA A 213 29.62 22.66 20.70
C ALA A 213 31.15 22.45 20.85
N GLU A 214 31.82 21.76 19.91
CA GLU A 214 33.27 21.50 19.97
C GLU A 214 34.15 22.53 19.22
N LEU A 215 33.55 23.44 18.46
CA LEU A 215 34.28 24.50 17.74
C LEU A 215 34.43 25.81 18.53
N VAL A 216 33.81 25.93 19.71
CA VAL A 216 33.84 27.16 20.54
C VAL A 216 34.87 27.09 21.68
N THR A 217 35.42 25.92 22.01
CA THR A 217 36.42 25.78 23.10
C THR A 217 37.88 25.73 22.62
N LYS A 218 38.14 26.11 21.37
CA LYS A 218 39.50 26.11 20.77
C LYS A 218 39.98 27.48 20.26
N ASN A 219 39.42 28.57 20.78
CA ASN A 219 39.97 29.91 20.62
C ASN A 219 40.37 30.48 21.98
#